data_AF-A0A7R6WBR3-F1
#
_entry.id   AF-A0A7R6WBR3-F1
#
_cell.length_a   1.000
_cell.length_b   1.000
_cell.length_c   1.000
_cell.angle_alpha   90.00
_cell.angle_beta   90.00
_cell.angle_gamma   90.00
#
_symmetry.space_group_name_H-M   'P 1'
#
loop_
_entity.id
_entity.type
_entity.pdbx_description
1 polymer ?
#
loop_
_entity_poly.entity_id
_entity_poly.type
_entity_poly.pdbx_seq_one_letter_code
_entity_poly.pdbx_strand_id
1 'polypeptide(L)'
;MSGSNQHAKYRQLIYDQELASRFRELTTAVTDSEVKNYIHYQHVEVFKDVSKKLGLFILVRRTNPESLKFINYPGFVPKPLLCKPKTADRNVEWNVSGQYKQINCAGLVVNPFMLGQAAFSSWEKCKSAMDTWVKYWGKKDTYNGSPAGIPGGFRMQDDLESSYYGCVMRTNGGTETRVYPHNRTQQGRTAVESINMRPSVFNTFIDQDAINSLPAGCAYIHGDYDLYALVHKDDLSRRTAIKALFDGEKHTHGIYWNQFEAFVNGRIKIDMIQHGGQENFCGHSEEEVDIFAPFPEFDLQNRKTTNAASMQEVFTKMFDNRQTIAG
;
A
#
# COMPACT_ATOMS: atom_id res chain seq x y z
N MET A 1 -22.41 -29.45 -30.06
CA MET A 1 -21.34 -28.68 -29.38
C MET A 1 -20.09 -29.55 -29.40
N SER A 2 -19.12 -29.18 -30.22
CA SER A 2 -18.19 -30.09 -30.92
C SER A 2 -16.88 -30.34 -30.16
N GLY A 3 -16.23 -31.49 -30.41
CA GLY A 3 -15.01 -31.95 -29.74
C GLY A 3 -13.79 -31.01 -29.76
N SER A 4 -13.84 -29.92 -30.54
CA SER A 4 -12.87 -28.81 -30.52
C SER A 4 -12.89 -28.05 -29.19
N ASN A 5 -14.07 -27.76 -28.62
CA ASN A 5 -14.20 -27.08 -27.33
C ASN A 5 -13.73 -27.95 -26.17
N GLN A 6 -13.90 -29.27 -26.28
CA GLN A 6 -13.42 -30.21 -25.26
C GLN A 6 -11.89 -30.31 -25.29
N HIS A 7 -11.27 -30.38 -26.47
CA HIS A 7 -9.81 -30.34 -26.61
C HIS A 7 -9.19 -29.03 -26.12
N ALA A 8 -9.83 -27.88 -26.34
CA ALA A 8 -9.37 -26.60 -25.81
C ALA A 8 -9.41 -26.58 -24.27
N LYS A 9 -10.49 -27.07 -23.66
CA LYS A 9 -10.62 -27.18 -22.20
C LYS A 9 -9.57 -28.10 -21.58
N TYR A 10 -9.31 -29.26 -22.19
CA TYR A 10 -8.27 -30.18 -21.70
C TYR A 10 -6.88 -29.57 -21.77
N ARG A 11 -6.55 -28.86 -22.87
CA ARG A 11 -5.26 -28.16 -22.99
C ARG A 11 -5.09 -27.07 -21.94
N GLN A 12 -6.15 -26.30 -21.68
CA GLN A 12 -6.12 -25.28 -20.62
C GLN A 12 -5.91 -25.92 -19.24
N LEU A 13 -6.57 -27.04 -18.96
CA LEU A 13 -6.41 -27.75 -17.68
C LEU A 13 -4.97 -28.22 -17.46
N ILE A 14 -4.34 -28.82 -18.48
CA ILE A 14 -2.94 -29.26 -18.41
C ILE A 14 -2.01 -28.06 -18.21
N TYR A 15 -2.22 -26.99 -18.99
CA TYR A 15 -1.45 -25.76 -18.85
C TYR A 15 -1.55 -25.16 -17.44
N ASP A 16 -2.76 -25.06 -16.89
CA ASP A 16 -2.98 -24.53 -15.55
C ASP A 16 -2.34 -25.44 -14.48
N GLN A 17 -2.32 -26.77 -14.66
CA GLN A 17 -1.63 -27.71 -13.77
C GLN A 17 -0.10 -27.57 -13.81
N GLU A 18 0.49 -27.46 -14.99
CA GLU A 18 1.95 -27.24 -15.14
C GLU A 18 2.36 -25.89 -14.56
N LEU A 19 1.55 -24.86 -14.78
CA LEU A 19 1.75 -23.52 -14.22
C LEU A 19 1.65 -23.55 -12.69
N ALA A 20 0.66 -24.26 -12.14
CA ALA A 20 0.49 -24.47 -10.70
C ALA A 20 1.66 -25.24 -10.06
N SER A 21 2.19 -26.27 -10.73
CA SER A 21 3.37 -27.01 -10.24
C SER A 21 4.60 -26.13 -10.15
N ARG A 22 4.93 -25.41 -11.25
CA ARG A 22 6.05 -24.46 -11.28
C ARG A 22 5.90 -23.39 -10.19
N PHE A 23 4.71 -22.84 -10.03
CA PHE A 23 4.44 -21.86 -8.99
C PHE A 23 4.69 -22.42 -7.59
N ARG A 24 4.28 -23.66 -7.32
CA ARG A 24 4.51 -24.34 -6.04
C ARG A 24 5.99 -24.54 -5.74
N GLU A 25 6.78 -24.89 -6.75
CA GLU A 25 8.22 -25.14 -6.61
C GLU A 25 9.02 -23.85 -6.39
N LEU A 26 8.61 -22.76 -7.03
CA LEU A 26 9.35 -21.49 -7.03
C LEU A 26 8.96 -20.54 -5.89
N THR A 27 7.93 -20.88 -5.10
CA THR A 27 7.41 -19.99 -4.06
C THR A 27 7.19 -20.72 -2.74
N THR A 28 7.19 -19.95 -1.64
CA THR A 28 6.97 -20.49 -0.30
C THR A 28 5.51 -20.33 0.11
N ALA A 29 4.91 -21.35 0.71
CA ALA A 29 3.55 -21.28 1.26
C ALA A 29 3.45 -20.25 2.38
N VAL A 30 2.37 -19.45 2.36
CA VAL A 30 2.08 -18.46 3.40
C VAL A 30 0.69 -18.72 3.95
N THR A 31 0.57 -18.74 5.27
CA THR A 31 -0.75 -18.89 5.91
C THR A 31 -1.53 -17.59 5.82
N ASP A 32 -2.86 -17.67 5.84
CA ASP A 32 -3.71 -16.48 5.97
C ASP A 32 -3.33 -15.63 7.19
N SER A 33 -2.93 -16.26 8.29
CA SER A 33 -2.51 -15.54 9.50
C SER A 33 -1.24 -14.72 9.27
N GLU A 34 -0.29 -15.23 8.50
CA GLU A 34 0.94 -14.50 8.18
C GLU A 34 0.65 -13.34 7.21
N VAL A 35 -0.14 -13.57 6.15
CA VAL A 35 -0.55 -12.49 5.23
C VAL A 35 -1.27 -11.37 5.99
N LYS A 36 -2.10 -11.72 6.98
CA LYS A 36 -2.84 -10.76 7.82
C LYS A 36 -1.97 -9.87 8.70
N ASN A 37 -0.67 -10.18 8.85
CA ASN A 37 0.28 -9.29 9.52
C ASN A 37 0.69 -8.10 8.65
N TYR A 38 0.45 -8.16 7.33
CA TYR A 38 0.89 -7.14 6.36
C TYR A 38 -0.23 -6.60 5.47
N ILE A 39 -1.37 -7.31 5.42
CA ILE A 39 -2.57 -6.91 4.68
C ILE A 39 -3.76 -7.00 5.64
N HIS A 40 -4.55 -5.93 5.72
CA HIS A 40 -5.75 -5.88 6.56
C HIS A 40 -6.66 -7.08 6.30
N TYR A 41 -7.15 -7.72 7.36
CA TYR A 41 -7.82 -9.01 7.28
C TYR A 41 -9.05 -9.03 6.37
N GLN A 42 -9.78 -7.92 6.26
CA GLN A 42 -10.93 -7.79 5.35
C GLN A 42 -10.52 -7.69 3.88
N HIS A 43 -9.27 -7.32 3.60
CA HIS A 43 -8.78 -7.07 2.24
C HIS A 43 -8.20 -8.35 1.62
N VAL A 44 -7.68 -9.28 2.44
CA VAL A 44 -7.09 -10.55 1.97
C VAL A 44 -8.03 -11.33 1.04
N GLU A 45 -9.30 -11.49 1.42
CA GLU A 45 -10.28 -12.19 0.58
C GLU A 45 -10.64 -11.41 -0.69
N VAL A 46 -10.54 -10.07 -0.67
CA VAL A 46 -10.71 -9.25 -1.87
C VAL A 46 -9.57 -9.51 -2.85
N PHE A 47 -8.31 -9.58 -2.39
CA PHE A 47 -7.18 -9.91 -3.24
C PHE A 47 -7.31 -11.30 -3.87
N LYS A 48 -7.71 -12.32 -3.09
CA LYS A 48 -7.97 -13.68 -3.60
C LYS A 48 -9.14 -13.75 -4.60
N ASP A 49 -10.21 -13.00 -4.37
CA ASP A 49 -11.35 -12.93 -5.30
C ASP A 49 -10.93 -12.27 -6.62
N VAL A 50 -10.17 -11.17 -6.54
CA VAL A 50 -9.68 -10.43 -7.70
C VAL A 50 -8.67 -11.23 -8.50
N SER A 51 -7.72 -11.92 -7.84
CA SER A 51 -6.74 -12.78 -8.53
C SER A 51 -7.45 -13.80 -9.41
N LYS A 52 -8.43 -14.52 -8.85
CA LYS A 52 -9.19 -15.55 -9.57
C LYS A 52 -10.05 -14.97 -10.68
N LYS A 53 -10.81 -13.90 -10.41
CA LYS A 53 -11.73 -13.31 -11.38
C LYS A 53 -11.05 -12.66 -12.57
N LEU A 54 -9.89 -12.06 -12.34
CA LEU A 54 -9.13 -11.37 -13.38
C LEU A 54 -7.98 -12.23 -13.94
N GLY A 55 -7.79 -13.45 -13.46
CA GLY A 55 -6.69 -14.32 -13.88
C GLY A 55 -5.31 -13.75 -13.53
N LEU A 56 -5.19 -12.97 -12.47
CA LEU A 56 -3.96 -12.25 -12.11
C LEU A 56 -3.18 -12.95 -11.00
N PHE A 57 -1.87 -13.06 -11.17
CA PHE A 57 -0.92 -13.05 -10.07
C PHE A 57 -0.78 -11.61 -9.58
N ILE A 58 -1.15 -11.37 -8.33
CA ILE A 58 -1.02 -10.06 -7.68
C ILE A 58 0.12 -10.15 -6.69
N LEU A 59 1.23 -9.48 -7.01
CA LEU A 59 2.41 -9.45 -6.15
C LEU A 59 2.41 -8.14 -5.35
N VAL A 60 2.37 -8.22 -4.03
CA VAL A 60 2.25 -7.10 -3.11
C VAL A 60 3.42 -7.12 -2.13
N ARG A 61 4.05 -5.97 -1.93
CA ARG A 61 5.12 -5.84 -0.92
C ARG A 61 4.49 -5.75 0.47
N ARG A 62 5.21 -6.22 1.48
CA ARG A 62 4.75 -6.15 2.86
C ARG A 62 4.66 -4.71 3.35
N THR A 63 3.44 -4.24 3.61
CA THR A 63 3.19 -2.95 4.26
C THR A 63 3.65 -2.99 5.71
N ASN A 64 4.05 -1.84 6.25
CA ASN A 64 4.35 -1.70 7.67
C ASN A 64 3.16 -2.18 8.52
N PRO A 65 3.31 -3.26 9.34
CA PRO A 65 2.22 -3.84 10.14
C PRO A 65 1.49 -2.82 11.03
N GLU A 66 2.22 -1.83 11.54
CA GLU A 66 1.67 -0.78 12.39
C GLU A 66 0.67 0.13 11.66
N SER A 67 0.69 0.15 10.32
CA SER A 67 -0.27 0.90 9.51
C SER A 67 -1.66 0.25 9.51
N LEU A 68 -1.75 -1.07 9.72
CA LEU A 68 -2.98 -1.83 9.51
C LEU A 68 -4.10 -1.42 10.45
N LYS A 69 -3.78 -0.99 11.68
CA LYS A 69 -4.75 -0.55 12.69
C LYS A 69 -5.50 0.74 12.31
N PHE A 70 -4.96 1.53 11.39
CA PHE A 70 -5.58 2.78 10.94
C PHE A 70 -6.48 2.61 9.72
N ILE A 71 -6.42 1.45 9.06
CA ILE A 71 -7.25 1.16 7.90
C ILE A 71 -8.72 1.18 8.33
N ASN A 72 -9.55 1.90 7.56
CA ASN A 72 -10.97 2.16 7.84
C ASN A 72 -11.27 3.00 9.09
N TYR A 73 -10.25 3.55 9.76
CA TYR A 73 -10.44 4.39 10.94
C TYR A 73 -10.65 5.88 10.56
N PRO A 74 -11.66 6.57 11.12
CA PRO A 74 -11.93 7.98 10.81
C PRO A 74 -10.75 8.90 11.16
N GLY A 75 -10.46 9.86 10.27
CA GLY A 75 -9.34 10.79 10.45
C GLY A 75 -7.99 10.27 9.93
N PHE A 76 -7.98 9.10 9.29
CA PHE A 76 -6.80 8.49 8.72
C PHE A 76 -7.05 8.09 7.26
N VAL A 77 -6.03 8.26 6.43
CA VAL A 77 -6.09 7.95 4.99
C VAL A 77 -4.83 7.22 4.53
N PRO A 78 -4.93 6.39 3.47
CA PRO A 78 -3.76 5.78 2.88
C PRO A 78 -2.86 6.84 2.26
N LYS A 79 -1.56 6.57 2.25
CA LYS A 79 -0.53 7.43 1.68
C LYS A 79 -0.74 7.65 0.19
N PRO A 80 -1.12 8.87 -0.24
CA PRO A 80 -1.34 9.15 -1.66
C PRO A 80 -0.01 9.12 -2.43
N LEU A 81 -0.09 8.95 -3.75
CA LEU A 81 1.09 8.92 -4.64
C LEU A 81 2.02 10.13 -4.44
N LEU A 82 1.45 11.31 -4.20
CA LEU A 82 2.16 12.57 -3.94
C LEU A 82 2.94 12.57 -2.62
N CYS A 83 2.50 11.81 -1.62
CA CYS A 83 3.17 11.73 -0.34
C CYS A 83 4.33 10.73 -0.44
N LYS A 84 5.56 11.25 -0.49
CA LYS A 84 6.79 10.45 -0.58
C LYS A 84 7.43 10.07 0.77
N PRO A 85 7.31 10.87 1.85
CA PRO A 85 7.89 10.53 3.15
C PRO A 85 7.45 9.16 3.70
N LYS A 86 8.26 8.61 4.60
CA LYS A 86 8.14 7.23 5.09
C LYS A 86 7.31 7.16 6.37
N THR A 87 6.70 6.00 6.62
CA THR A 87 6.02 5.71 7.89
C THR A 87 7.00 5.39 9.01
N ALA A 88 6.67 5.72 10.25
CA ALA A 88 7.40 5.27 11.43
C ALA A 88 7.16 3.78 11.72
N ASP A 89 8.19 3.09 12.20
CA ASP A 89 8.11 1.70 12.66
C ASP A 89 7.68 1.60 14.14
N ARG A 90 7.89 2.67 14.93
CA ARG A 90 7.71 2.67 16.39
C ARG A 90 7.08 3.98 16.88
N ASN A 91 6.40 3.87 18.03
CA ASN A 91 6.03 5.04 18.82
C ASN A 91 7.29 5.61 19.49
N VAL A 92 7.25 6.90 19.82
CA VAL A 92 8.39 7.59 20.43
C VAL A 92 8.01 8.07 21.82
N GLU A 93 8.87 7.86 22.80
CA GLU A 93 8.76 8.55 24.09
C GLU A 93 9.59 9.83 24.05
N TRP A 94 8.97 10.94 24.39
CA TRP A 94 9.60 12.26 24.43
C TRP A 94 9.42 12.89 25.81
N ASN A 95 10.52 13.33 26.40
CA ASN A 95 10.50 14.21 27.56
C ASN A 95 10.31 15.70 27.17
N VAL A 96 9.17 16.28 27.52
CA VAL A 96 8.87 17.71 27.39
C VAL A 96 8.79 18.30 28.79
N SER A 97 9.69 19.23 29.13
CA SER A 97 9.71 19.93 30.43
C SER A 97 9.71 19.00 31.66
N GLY A 98 10.36 17.84 31.57
CA GLY A 98 10.45 16.85 32.64
C GLY A 98 9.32 15.81 32.66
N GLN A 99 8.33 15.92 31.76
CA GLN A 99 7.25 14.96 31.63
C GLN A 99 7.45 14.07 30.40
N TYR A 100 7.39 12.75 30.60
CA TYR A 100 7.43 11.79 29.50
C TYR A 100 6.06 11.70 28.84
N LYS A 101 6.07 11.82 27.52
CA LYS A 101 4.90 11.71 26.67
C LYS A 101 5.16 10.70 25.56
N GLN A 102 4.15 9.89 25.29
CA GLN A 102 4.18 8.96 24.17
C GLN A 102 3.62 9.64 22.92
N ILE A 103 4.37 9.54 21.82
CA ILE A 103 3.96 9.91 20.48
C ILE A 103 3.53 8.65 19.73
N ASN A 104 2.24 8.57 19.38
CA ASN A 104 1.57 7.44 18.75
C ASN A 104 1.76 7.43 17.21
N CYS A 105 3.02 7.52 16.76
CA CYS A 105 3.34 7.65 15.34
C CYS A 105 3.53 6.33 14.58
N ALA A 106 3.65 5.18 15.26
CA ALA A 106 3.91 3.90 14.60
C ALA A 106 2.84 3.59 13.54
N GLY A 107 3.25 3.40 12.29
CA GLY A 107 2.36 3.15 11.16
C GLY A 107 1.93 4.41 10.38
N LEU A 108 2.29 5.60 10.86
CA LEU A 108 1.97 6.87 10.21
C LEU A 108 3.18 7.48 9.52
N VAL A 109 2.94 8.26 8.47
CA VAL A 109 3.97 9.07 7.82
C VAL A 109 4.45 10.16 8.78
N VAL A 110 5.76 10.29 8.95
CA VAL A 110 6.36 11.21 9.92
C VAL A 110 7.46 12.08 9.33
N ASN A 111 7.75 13.20 9.99
CA ASN A 111 8.97 13.94 9.76
C ASN A 111 10.13 13.34 10.59
N PRO A 112 11.12 12.69 9.95
CA PRO A 112 12.23 12.06 10.66
C PRO A 112 13.14 13.06 11.37
N PHE A 113 13.13 14.34 10.99
CA PHE A 113 13.90 15.39 11.67
C PHE A 113 13.25 15.86 12.98
N MET A 114 11.95 15.61 13.16
CA MET A 114 11.22 15.95 14.40
C MET A 114 11.28 14.80 15.42
N LEU A 115 11.16 13.55 14.97
CA LEU A 115 11.07 12.38 15.85
C LEU A 115 12.40 11.60 15.98
N GLY A 116 13.34 11.83 15.08
CA GLY A 116 14.65 11.19 15.09
C GLY A 116 14.60 9.67 14.91
N GLN A 117 15.69 9.01 15.27
CA GLN A 117 15.87 7.56 15.08
C GLN A 117 14.89 6.71 15.90
N ALA A 118 14.37 7.21 17.02
CA ALA A 118 13.48 6.45 17.90
C ALA A 118 12.22 5.94 17.17
N ALA A 119 11.74 6.69 16.17
CA ALA A 119 10.58 6.32 15.36
C ALA A 119 10.83 5.17 14.37
N PHE A 120 12.08 4.77 14.12
CA PHE A 120 12.46 3.81 13.08
C PHE A 120 13.16 2.60 13.68
N SER A 121 13.04 1.42 13.07
CA SER A 121 13.59 0.17 13.63
C SER A 121 15.13 0.12 13.60
N SER A 122 15.77 0.91 12.74
CA SER A 122 17.23 1.04 12.66
C SER A 122 17.66 2.43 12.18
N TRP A 123 18.96 2.73 12.31
CA TRP A 123 19.54 3.97 11.79
C TRP A 123 19.42 4.06 10.27
N GLU A 124 19.62 2.95 9.54
CA GLU A 124 19.56 2.90 8.08
C GLU A 124 18.17 3.26 7.57
N LYS A 125 17.12 2.79 8.24
CA LYS A 125 15.73 3.19 7.94
C LYS A 125 15.50 4.67 8.23
N CYS A 126 15.96 5.17 9.37
CA CYS A 126 15.86 6.59 9.72
C CYS A 126 16.57 7.46 8.66
N LYS A 127 17.80 7.09 8.28
CA LYS A 127 18.57 7.76 7.23
C LYS A 127 17.84 7.71 5.88
N SER A 128 17.29 6.56 5.50
CA SER A 128 16.49 6.43 4.27
C SER A 128 15.25 7.33 4.28
N ALA A 129 14.58 7.45 5.44
CA ALA A 129 13.46 8.35 5.62
C ALA A 129 13.89 9.83 5.50
N MET A 130 15.01 10.22 6.11
CA MET A 130 15.60 11.56 5.98
C MET A 130 15.99 11.85 4.53
N ASP A 131 16.71 10.95 3.87
CA ASP A 131 17.13 11.10 2.47
C ASP A 131 15.91 11.24 1.54
N THR A 132 14.86 10.44 1.77
CA THR A 132 13.58 10.53 1.04
C THR A 132 12.91 11.88 1.29
N TRP A 133 12.84 12.33 2.55
CA TRP A 133 12.28 13.63 2.91
C TRP A 133 12.98 14.76 2.16
N VAL A 134 14.31 14.80 2.24
CA VAL A 134 15.12 15.82 1.60
C VAL A 134 14.98 15.79 0.08
N LYS A 135 14.97 14.60 -0.53
CA LYS A 135 14.85 14.44 -1.98
C LYS A 135 13.54 15.02 -2.52
N TYR A 136 12.42 14.81 -1.83
CA TYR A 136 11.10 15.15 -2.36
C TYR A 136 10.51 16.43 -1.78
N TRP A 137 10.78 16.73 -0.51
CA TRP A 137 10.22 17.88 0.23
C TRP A 137 11.31 18.90 0.64
N GLY A 138 12.58 18.64 0.31
CA GLY A 138 13.70 19.54 0.59
C GLY A 138 14.21 19.52 2.03
N LYS A 139 15.36 20.17 2.27
CA LYS A 139 15.79 20.60 3.60
C LYS A 139 15.42 22.06 3.78
N LYS A 140 14.74 22.41 4.88
CA LYS A 140 14.96 23.71 5.52
C LYS A 140 14.53 23.69 6.98
N ASP A 141 15.38 24.32 7.78
CA ASP A 141 15.41 24.27 9.24
C ASP A 141 14.09 24.73 9.87
N THR A 142 13.54 23.92 10.77
CA THR A 142 12.45 24.34 11.66
C THR A 142 13.05 25.11 12.84
N TYR A 143 13.39 26.37 12.59
CA TYR A 143 13.60 27.36 13.66
C TYR A 143 12.99 28.68 13.19
N ASN A 144 11.66 28.69 13.00
CA ASN A 144 10.75 29.86 12.94
C ASN A 144 9.45 29.57 12.15
N GLY A 145 8.62 28.65 12.65
CA GLY A 145 7.16 28.78 12.52
C GLY A 145 6.47 28.51 11.17
N SER A 146 7.16 28.02 10.14
CA SER A 146 6.50 27.38 8.99
C SER A 146 7.48 26.43 8.29
N PRO A 147 7.17 25.13 8.13
CA PRO A 147 8.07 24.20 7.46
C PRO A 147 8.14 24.51 5.96
N ALA A 148 9.09 25.36 5.59
CA ALA A 148 9.43 25.63 4.20
C ALA A 148 9.87 24.31 3.53
N GLY A 149 9.03 23.77 2.64
CA GLY A 149 9.32 22.53 1.89
C GLY A 149 8.18 21.51 1.84
N ILE A 150 7.17 21.62 2.70
CA ILE A 150 6.01 20.72 2.62
C ILE A 150 5.13 21.14 1.43
N PRO A 151 4.85 20.23 0.47
CA PRO A 151 4.00 20.56 -0.67
C PRO A 151 2.57 20.92 -0.24
N GLY A 152 1.90 21.74 -1.05
CA GLY A 152 0.48 22.04 -0.86
C GLY A 152 -0.36 20.77 -0.76
N GLY A 153 -1.39 20.79 0.10
CA GLY A 153 -2.20 19.61 0.41
C GLY A 153 -1.65 18.73 1.54
N PHE A 154 -0.52 19.10 2.14
CA PHE A 154 0.04 18.44 3.33
C PHE A 154 0.41 19.46 4.40
N ARG A 155 0.47 19.00 5.66
CA ARG A 155 1.03 19.75 6.79
C ARG A 155 1.57 18.80 7.86
N MET A 156 2.28 19.33 8.85
CA MET A 156 2.65 18.60 10.07
C MET A 156 1.64 18.82 11.19
N GLN A 157 1.54 17.83 12.08
CA GLN A 157 1.07 18.04 13.44
C GLN A 157 2.25 18.58 14.26
N ASP A 158 2.21 19.87 14.56
CA ASP A 158 3.26 20.62 15.24
C ASP A 158 2.86 21.07 16.65
N ASP A 159 1.68 20.69 17.12
CA ASP A 159 1.27 20.88 18.51
C ASP A 159 2.05 19.92 19.43
N LEU A 160 2.91 20.48 20.28
CA LEU A 160 3.67 19.73 21.29
C LEU A 160 2.74 18.98 22.27
N GLU A 161 1.50 19.45 22.43
CA GLU A 161 0.47 18.83 23.26
C GLU A 161 -0.31 17.72 22.54
N SER A 162 -0.09 17.47 21.24
CA SER A 162 -0.64 16.31 20.54
C SER A 162 0.19 15.03 20.76
N SER A 163 -0.43 13.87 20.98
CA SER A 163 0.27 12.57 20.93
C SER A 163 0.64 12.15 19.50
N TYR A 164 0.38 13.01 18.51
CA TYR A 164 0.70 12.80 17.10
C TYR A 164 1.69 13.85 16.58
N TYR A 165 2.37 14.56 17.47
CA TYR A 165 3.43 15.49 17.09
C TYR A 165 4.40 14.85 16.09
N GLY A 166 4.75 15.57 15.03
CA GLY A 166 5.66 15.09 14.00
C GLY A 166 5.04 14.13 12.98
N CYS A 167 3.74 13.80 13.08
CA CYS A 167 3.01 13.08 12.03
C CYS A 167 2.58 14.02 10.89
N VAL A 168 2.62 13.50 9.67
CA VAL A 168 2.16 14.19 8.46
C VAL A 168 0.64 14.01 8.33
N MET A 169 -0.02 15.11 7.98
CA MET A 169 -1.45 15.15 7.68
C MET A 169 -1.68 15.60 6.24
N ARG A 170 -2.67 14.99 5.57
CA ARG A 170 -3.27 15.51 4.35
C ARG A 170 -4.24 16.64 4.71
N THR A 171 -4.26 17.70 3.92
CA THR A 171 -5.18 18.83 4.06
C THR A 171 -6.01 19.00 2.80
N ASN A 172 -7.27 19.40 2.96
CA ASN A 172 -8.15 19.75 1.83
C ASN A 172 -8.00 21.23 1.38
N GLY A 173 -6.82 21.84 1.55
CA GLY A 173 -6.61 23.24 1.14
C GLY A 173 -7.50 24.27 1.85
N GLY A 174 -8.02 23.95 3.04
CA GLY A 174 -8.78 24.89 3.90
C GLY A 174 -10.32 24.82 3.83
N THR A 175 -10.91 23.87 3.10
CA THR A 175 -12.37 23.67 3.13
C THR A 175 -12.78 22.75 4.29
N GLU A 176 -13.85 23.09 5.03
CA GLU A 176 -14.40 22.37 6.21
C GLU A 176 -14.85 20.91 5.94
N THR A 177 -14.80 20.46 4.69
CA THR A 177 -15.12 19.09 4.30
C THR A 177 -14.09 18.09 4.85
N ARG A 178 -14.56 17.10 5.61
CA ARG A 178 -13.75 15.97 6.10
C ARG A 178 -13.01 15.29 4.94
N VAL A 179 -11.71 15.02 5.13
CA VAL A 179 -10.89 14.24 4.20
C VAL A 179 -11.37 12.78 4.29
N TYR A 180 -12.29 12.39 3.42
CA TYR A 180 -12.63 10.98 3.24
C TYR A 180 -11.64 10.33 2.27
N PRO A 181 -11.40 9.01 2.38
CA PRO A 181 -10.90 8.25 1.25
C PRO A 181 -11.89 8.46 0.09
N HIS A 182 -11.40 9.13 -0.94
CA HIS A 182 -12.06 9.60 -2.16
C HIS A 182 -13.52 9.15 -2.40
N ASN A 183 -14.44 10.11 -2.46
CA ASN A 183 -15.55 10.02 -3.41
C ASN A 183 -14.93 10.28 -4.79
N ARG A 184 -14.60 9.24 -5.56
CA ARG A 184 -14.37 9.41 -6.99
C ARG A 184 -15.71 9.65 -7.67
N THR A 185 -15.89 10.81 -8.26
CA THR A 185 -16.95 11.04 -9.25
C THR A 185 -16.62 10.21 -10.49
N GLN A 186 -17.00 8.94 -10.49
CA GLN A 186 -17.29 8.27 -11.76
C GLN A 186 -18.51 8.99 -12.35
N GLN A 187 -18.30 9.68 -13.47
CA GLN A 187 -19.31 10.25 -14.37
C GLN A 187 -20.75 10.18 -13.82
N GLY A 188 -21.14 11.17 -13.00
CA GLY A 188 -22.53 11.48 -12.71
C GLY A 188 -23.29 10.61 -11.69
N ARG A 189 -22.65 9.77 -10.87
CA ARG A 189 -23.36 9.12 -9.74
C ARG A 189 -22.68 9.34 -8.40
N THR A 190 -23.21 10.31 -7.66
CA THR A 190 -22.88 10.57 -6.25
C THR A 190 -23.50 9.48 -5.39
N ALA A 191 -22.70 8.51 -4.94
CA ALA A 191 -23.11 7.58 -3.89
C ALA A 191 -22.84 8.24 -2.52
N VAL A 192 -23.84 8.91 -1.97
CA VAL A 192 -23.81 9.40 -0.59
C VAL A 192 -24.21 8.23 0.32
N GLU A 193 -23.28 7.33 0.62
CA GLU A 193 -23.51 6.35 1.69
C GLU A 193 -23.11 6.97 3.04
N SER A 194 -24.12 7.15 3.88
CA SER A 194 -23.99 7.62 5.26
C SER A 194 -23.05 6.73 6.08
N ILE A 195 -22.19 7.36 6.88
CA ILE A 195 -21.21 6.78 7.80
C ILE A 195 -21.79 5.74 8.78
N ASN A 196 -23.11 5.72 8.97
CA ASN A 196 -23.82 4.91 9.96
C ASN A 196 -24.01 3.42 9.59
N MET A 197 -23.46 2.93 8.46
CA MET A 197 -23.57 1.53 8.05
C MET A 197 -22.22 0.83 7.87
N ARG A 198 -21.15 1.29 8.54
CA ARG A 198 -19.93 0.49 8.62
C ARG A 198 -20.11 -0.59 9.70
N PRO A 199 -19.90 -1.88 9.39
CA PRO A 199 -19.99 -2.94 10.40
C PRO A 199 -19.04 -2.59 11.53
N SER A 200 -19.53 -2.70 12.77
CA SER A 200 -18.81 -2.43 14.00
C SER A 200 -17.40 -3.02 13.92
N VAL A 201 -16.42 -2.17 13.63
CA VAL A 201 -15.01 -2.51 13.79
C VAL A 201 -14.85 -2.76 15.28
N PHE A 202 -14.23 -3.87 15.66
CA PHE A 202 -13.95 -4.17 17.07
C PHE A 202 -13.36 -2.92 17.74
N ASN A 203 -14.09 -2.37 18.70
CA ASN A 203 -13.97 -1.05 19.32
C ASN A 203 -12.73 -0.86 20.22
N THR A 204 -11.59 -1.49 19.96
CA THR A 204 -10.45 -1.43 20.88
C THR A 204 -9.43 -0.33 20.57
N PHE A 205 -9.44 0.23 19.35
CA PHE A 205 -8.59 1.36 18.99
C PHE A 205 -9.45 2.57 18.64
N ILE A 206 -10.06 3.21 19.65
CA ILE A 206 -10.53 4.58 19.50
C ILE A 206 -9.42 5.48 20.04
N ASP A 207 -8.58 5.98 19.14
CA ASP A 207 -7.63 7.02 19.52
C ASP A 207 -8.38 8.36 19.57
N GLN A 208 -8.93 8.64 20.75
CA GLN A 208 -9.65 9.88 21.02
C GLN A 208 -8.73 11.09 20.93
N ASP A 209 -7.44 10.92 21.22
CA ASP A 209 -6.46 11.99 21.09
C ASP A 209 -6.20 12.34 19.63
N ALA A 210 -6.16 11.34 18.74
CA ALA A 210 -6.09 11.57 17.30
C ALA A 210 -7.28 12.40 16.82
N ILE A 211 -8.50 12.04 17.23
CA ILE A 211 -9.73 12.74 16.83
C ILE A 211 -9.75 14.17 17.38
N ASN A 212 -9.31 14.37 18.63
CA ASN A 212 -9.34 15.66 19.30
C ASN A 212 -8.25 16.62 18.80
N SER A 213 -7.06 16.10 18.49
CA SER A 213 -5.92 16.91 18.06
C SER A 213 -5.84 17.11 16.54
N LEU A 214 -6.61 16.35 15.76
CA LEU A 214 -6.65 16.48 14.30
C LEU A 214 -7.36 17.79 13.90
N PRO A 215 -6.69 18.73 13.22
CA PRO A 215 -7.32 19.96 12.78
C PRO A 215 -8.47 19.69 11.80
N ALA A 216 -9.49 20.56 11.80
CA ALA A 216 -10.59 20.47 10.85
C ALA A 216 -10.07 20.43 9.39
N GLY A 217 -10.66 19.56 8.57
CA GLY A 217 -10.25 19.38 7.17
C GLY A 217 -8.90 18.66 6.97
N CYS A 218 -8.38 17.98 8.01
CA CYS A 218 -7.17 17.18 7.94
C CYS A 218 -7.44 15.68 8.12
N ALA A 219 -6.49 14.84 7.71
CA ALA A 219 -6.40 13.42 8.08
C ALA A 219 -4.93 12.98 8.18
N TYR A 220 -4.62 12.14 9.16
CA TYR A 220 -3.31 11.48 9.27
C TYR A 220 -3.11 10.48 8.14
N ILE A 221 -1.84 10.27 7.77
CA ILE A 221 -1.50 9.42 6.63
C ILE A 221 -0.86 8.13 7.11
N HIS A 222 -1.48 6.98 6.81
CA HIS A 222 -0.93 5.64 7.09
C HIS A 222 -0.38 4.97 5.81
N GLY A 223 0.36 3.87 5.96
CA GLY A 223 0.89 3.12 4.80
C GLY A 223 -0.19 2.59 3.86
N ASP A 224 0.10 2.62 2.56
CA ASP A 224 -0.69 2.02 1.48
C ASP A 224 -0.20 0.60 1.12
N TYR A 225 -0.81 -0.04 0.12
CA TYR A 225 -0.34 -1.32 -0.42
C TYR A 225 0.48 -1.09 -1.68
N ASP A 226 1.78 -1.33 -1.55
CA ASP A 226 2.71 -1.18 -2.66
C ASP A 226 2.68 -2.42 -3.56
N LEU A 227 2.24 -2.25 -4.81
CA LEU A 227 2.30 -3.32 -5.79
C LEU A 227 3.75 -3.58 -6.22
N TYR A 228 4.11 -4.85 -6.28
CA TYR A 228 5.33 -5.30 -6.92
C TYR A 228 5.10 -5.52 -8.42
N ALA A 229 4.08 -6.31 -8.77
CA ALA A 229 3.73 -6.64 -10.15
C ALA A 229 2.28 -7.13 -10.28
N LEU A 230 1.75 -7.03 -11.49
CA LEU A 230 0.50 -7.66 -11.91
C LEU A 230 0.77 -8.47 -13.18
N VAL A 231 0.61 -9.79 -13.10
CA VAL A 231 0.89 -10.71 -14.21
C VAL A 231 -0.36 -11.53 -14.50
N HIS A 232 -0.84 -11.52 -15.74
CA HIS A 232 -1.98 -12.35 -16.12
C HIS A 232 -1.52 -13.77 -16.45
N LYS A 233 -2.24 -14.79 -15.97
CA LYS A 233 -1.83 -16.20 -16.08
C LYS A 233 -1.71 -16.70 -17.52
N ASP A 234 -2.50 -16.12 -18.42
CA ASP A 234 -2.49 -16.46 -19.86
C ASP A 234 -1.61 -15.50 -20.68
N ASP A 235 -0.90 -14.57 -20.04
CA ASP A 235 -0.09 -13.53 -20.70
C ASP A 235 1.16 -13.18 -19.86
N LEU A 236 1.94 -14.22 -19.56
CA LEU A 236 3.01 -14.21 -18.56
C LEU A 236 4.17 -13.26 -18.93
N SER A 237 4.57 -13.25 -20.20
CA SER A 237 5.67 -12.41 -20.70
C SER A 237 5.26 -10.96 -20.96
N ARG A 238 3.97 -10.65 -21.09
CA ARG A 238 3.56 -9.32 -21.55
C ARG A 238 3.80 -8.25 -20.52
N ARG A 239 4.54 -7.26 -20.97
CA ARG A 239 4.85 -6.06 -20.22
C ARG A 239 4.59 -4.84 -21.09
N THR A 240 3.37 -4.33 -21.00
CA THR A 240 3.02 -3.06 -21.65
C THR A 240 2.89 -2.00 -20.55
N ALA A 241 3.94 -1.18 -20.40
CA ALA A 241 3.95 -0.06 -19.48
C ALA A 241 3.18 1.12 -20.09
N ILE A 242 2.13 1.56 -19.41
CA ILE A 242 1.36 2.75 -19.71
C ILE A 242 1.90 3.88 -18.85
N LYS A 243 2.25 5.01 -19.49
CA LYS A 243 2.57 6.26 -18.80
C LYS A 243 1.32 7.14 -18.82
N ALA A 244 0.81 7.47 -17.66
CA ALA A 244 -0.39 8.28 -17.47
C ALA A 244 -0.17 9.33 -16.38
N LEU A 245 -1.16 10.20 -16.19
CA LEU A 245 -1.27 11.01 -14.98
C LEU A 245 -2.23 10.30 -14.02
N PHE A 246 -1.82 10.15 -12.77
CA PHE A 246 -2.66 9.66 -11.67
C PHE A 246 -2.57 10.66 -10.52
N ASP A 247 -3.71 11.22 -10.13
CA ASP A 247 -3.81 12.29 -9.12
C ASP A 247 -2.85 13.48 -9.40
N GLY A 248 -2.77 13.88 -10.67
CA GLY A 248 -1.90 14.97 -11.14
C GLY A 248 -0.41 14.60 -11.29
N GLU A 249 0.00 13.41 -10.85
CA GLU A 249 1.39 12.95 -10.89
C GLU A 249 1.66 11.99 -12.06
N LYS A 250 2.89 12.04 -12.57
CA LYS A 250 3.35 11.06 -13.56
C LYS A 250 3.36 9.67 -12.93
N HIS A 251 2.65 8.75 -13.55
CA HIS A 251 2.45 7.40 -13.07
C HIS A 251 2.67 6.41 -14.20
N THR A 252 3.43 5.35 -13.92
CA THR A 252 3.68 4.26 -14.87
C THR A 252 3.07 2.99 -14.31
N HIS A 253 2.28 2.28 -15.10
CA HIS A 253 1.63 1.05 -14.66
C HIS A 253 1.45 0.05 -15.80
N GLY A 254 1.16 -1.21 -15.46
CA GLY A 254 0.82 -2.23 -16.45
C GLY A 254 -0.62 -2.07 -16.97
N ILE A 255 -0.93 -2.72 -18.10
CA ILE A 255 -2.27 -2.71 -18.71
C ILE A 255 -3.40 -3.18 -17.78
N TYR A 256 -3.09 -4.08 -16.83
CA TYR A 256 -4.07 -4.65 -15.91
C TYR A 256 -4.36 -3.76 -14.71
N TRP A 257 -3.55 -2.71 -14.48
CA TRP A 257 -3.62 -1.92 -13.25
C TRP A 257 -4.93 -1.18 -13.08
N ASN A 258 -5.47 -0.53 -14.13
CA ASN A 258 -6.74 0.21 -14.03
C ASN A 258 -7.91 -0.71 -13.64
N GLN A 259 -7.98 -1.91 -14.20
CA GLN A 259 -9.03 -2.87 -13.88
C GLN A 259 -8.87 -3.44 -12.48
N PHE A 260 -7.64 -3.80 -12.11
CA PHE A 260 -7.30 -4.29 -10.78
C PHE A 260 -7.63 -3.26 -9.69
N GLU A 261 -7.13 -2.03 -9.87
CA GLU A 261 -7.31 -0.91 -8.92
C GLU A 261 -8.80 -0.59 -8.74
N ALA A 262 -9.55 -0.45 -9.84
CA ALA A 262 -10.98 -0.18 -9.79
C ALA A 262 -11.75 -1.29 -9.07
N PHE A 263 -11.39 -2.56 -9.29
CA PHE A 263 -12.04 -3.69 -8.64
C PHE A 263 -11.72 -3.69 -7.14
N VAL A 264 -10.44 -3.64 -6.77
CA VAL A 264 -10.01 -3.70 -5.36
C VAL A 264 -10.58 -2.50 -4.61
N ASN A 265 -10.30 -1.27 -5.03
CA ASN A 265 -10.74 -0.06 -4.33
C ASN A 265 -12.27 0.04 -4.28
N GLY A 266 -12.98 -0.41 -5.32
CA GLY A 266 -14.45 -0.50 -5.31
C GLY A 266 -15.01 -1.48 -4.26
N ARG A 267 -14.26 -2.54 -3.92
CA ARG A 267 -14.65 -3.54 -2.92
C ARG A 267 -14.23 -3.16 -1.51
N ILE A 268 -13.00 -2.65 -1.34
CA ILE A 268 -12.48 -2.24 -0.02
C ILE A 268 -12.98 -0.85 0.41
N LYS A 269 -13.52 -0.05 -0.53
CA LYS A 269 -14.06 1.31 -0.31
C LYS A 269 -13.05 2.32 0.28
N ILE A 270 -11.77 2.09 0.03
CA ILE A 270 -10.65 2.94 0.43
C ILE A 270 -9.50 2.78 -0.58
N ASP A 271 -8.86 3.88 -0.96
CA ASP A 271 -7.84 3.85 -2.02
C ASP A 271 -6.49 3.35 -1.49
N MET A 272 -6.38 2.05 -1.20
CA MET A 272 -5.12 1.44 -0.70
C MET A 272 -4.09 1.19 -1.81
N ILE A 273 -4.52 1.16 -3.07
CA ILE A 273 -3.62 1.00 -4.23
C ILE A 273 -3.37 2.38 -4.83
N GLN A 274 -2.20 2.97 -4.57
CA GLN A 274 -1.91 4.35 -4.97
C GLN A 274 -0.84 4.46 -6.07
N HIS A 275 -0.20 3.35 -6.45
CA HIS A 275 0.81 3.35 -7.51
C HIS A 275 0.88 2.03 -8.29
N GLY A 276 1.59 2.07 -9.43
CA GLY A 276 1.81 0.92 -10.31
C GLY A 276 2.87 -0.03 -9.75
N GLY A 277 3.00 -1.22 -10.33
CA GLY A 277 3.96 -2.23 -9.87
C GLY A 277 5.42 -1.79 -9.94
N GLN A 278 6.20 -2.06 -8.88
CA GLN A 278 7.65 -1.85 -8.78
C GLN A 278 8.44 -2.36 -10.00
N GLU A 279 8.01 -3.46 -10.62
CA GLU A 279 8.64 -4.05 -11.82
C GLU A 279 8.84 -3.03 -12.96
N ASN A 280 8.08 -1.94 -12.96
CA ASN A 280 8.13 -0.87 -13.96
C ASN A 280 9.12 0.25 -13.61
N PHE A 281 9.88 0.13 -12.52
CA PHE A 281 10.69 1.23 -12.00
C PHE A 281 12.11 0.83 -11.57
N CYS A 282 12.30 -0.38 -11.06
CA CYS A 282 13.61 -0.86 -10.64
C CYS A 282 13.73 -2.39 -10.71
N GLY A 283 14.93 -2.91 -10.43
CA GLY A 283 15.21 -4.34 -10.36
C GLY A 283 14.62 -5.00 -9.11
N HIS A 284 14.90 -6.30 -8.94
CA HIS A 284 14.42 -7.06 -7.79
C HIS A 284 15.02 -6.55 -6.47
N SER A 285 14.21 -6.52 -5.41
CA SER A 285 14.60 -6.07 -4.07
C SER A 285 14.76 -7.26 -3.13
N GLU A 286 15.54 -7.08 -2.06
CA GLU A 286 15.67 -8.04 -0.95
C GLU A 286 14.44 -8.09 -0.02
N GLU A 287 13.31 -7.53 -0.48
CA GLU A 287 12.07 -7.50 0.29
C GLU A 287 11.28 -8.79 0.09
N GLU A 288 10.61 -9.25 1.14
CA GLU A 288 9.59 -10.30 0.98
C GLU A 288 8.38 -9.73 0.24
N VAL A 289 7.86 -10.52 -0.70
CA VAL A 289 6.70 -10.16 -1.53
C VAL A 289 5.68 -11.28 -1.45
N ASP A 290 4.48 -10.93 -0.98
CA ASP A 290 3.35 -11.86 -0.93
C ASP A 290 2.66 -11.89 -2.31
N ILE A 291 2.22 -13.07 -2.72
CA ILE A 291 1.67 -13.36 -4.05
C ILE A 291 0.30 -14.00 -3.89
N PHE A 292 -0.73 -13.31 -4.39
CA PHE A 292 -2.06 -13.88 -4.57
C PHE A 292 -2.18 -14.48 -5.96
N ALA A 293 -2.38 -15.78 -6.05
CA ALA A 293 -2.44 -16.47 -7.33
C ALA A 293 -3.89 -16.68 -7.80
N PRO A 294 -4.12 -16.81 -9.12
CA PRO A 294 -5.45 -17.03 -9.68
C PRO A 294 -5.92 -18.49 -9.59
N PHE A 295 -5.16 -19.35 -8.90
CA PHE A 295 -5.42 -20.77 -8.81
C PHE A 295 -6.60 -21.10 -7.87
N PRO A 296 -7.40 -22.13 -8.18
CA PRO A 296 -8.48 -22.60 -7.31
C PRO A 296 -7.94 -23.30 -6.04
N GLU A 297 -6.78 -23.95 -6.10
CA GLU A 297 -6.19 -24.72 -5.00
C GLU A 297 -5.87 -23.81 -3.82
N PHE A 298 -6.37 -24.19 -2.62
CA PHE A 298 -6.23 -23.37 -1.43
C PHE A 298 -4.76 -23.11 -1.05
N ASP A 299 -3.89 -24.11 -1.20
CA ASP A 299 -2.48 -23.95 -0.87
C ASP A 299 -1.86 -22.85 -1.75
N LEU A 300 -2.16 -22.82 -3.05
CA LEU A 300 -1.56 -21.88 -3.99
C LEU A 300 -2.10 -20.45 -3.91
N GLN A 301 -3.20 -20.20 -3.19
CA GLN A 301 -3.81 -18.86 -3.18
C GLN A 301 -2.94 -17.80 -2.54
N ASN A 302 -2.12 -18.17 -1.54
CA ASN A 302 -1.13 -17.27 -0.95
C ASN A 302 0.25 -17.94 -0.92
N ARG A 303 1.21 -17.26 -1.52
CA ARG A 303 2.61 -17.66 -1.53
C ARG A 303 3.50 -16.43 -1.35
N LYS A 304 4.81 -16.62 -1.17
CA LYS A 304 5.77 -15.51 -1.17
C LYS A 304 7.09 -15.86 -1.82
N THR A 305 7.82 -14.82 -2.19
CA THR A 305 9.27 -14.83 -2.42
C THR A 305 9.95 -14.08 -1.28
N THR A 306 11.16 -14.50 -0.90
CA THR A 306 11.81 -14.00 0.32
C THR A 306 12.97 -13.04 0.09
N ASN A 307 13.42 -12.89 -1.16
CA ASN A 307 14.58 -12.08 -1.53
C ASN A 307 14.62 -11.83 -3.04
N ALA A 308 15.61 -11.05 -3.49
CA ALA A 308 15.75 -10.69 -4.89
C ALA A 308 16.00 -11.90 -5.80
N ALA A 309 16.78 -12.88 -5.34
CA ALA A 309 17.12 -14.08 -6.10
C ALA A 309 15.89 -14.97 -6.37
N SER A 310 15.09 -15.26 -5.34
CA SER A 310 13.85 -16.01 -5.49
C SER A 310 12.84 -15.28 -6.38
N MET A 311 12.76 -13.95 -6.28
CA MET A 311 11.93 -13.16 -7.18
C MET A 311 12.42 -13.22 -8.63
N GLN A 312 13.73 -13.12 -8.88
CA GLN A 312 14.32 -13.29 -10.21
C GLN A 312 13.99 -14.67 -10.78
N GLU A 313 14.09 -15.74 -9.97
CA GLU A 313 13.74 -17.09 -10.41
C GLU A 313 12.27 -17.21 -10.82
N VAL A 314 11.34 -16.63 -10.06
CA VAL A 314 9.92 -16.56 -10.45
C VAL A 314 9.78 -15.82 -11.78
N PHE A 315 10.35 -14.63 -11.92
CA PHE A 315 10.23 -13.87 -13.18
C PHE A 315 10.83 -14.60 -14.39
N THR A 316 11.93 -15.31 -14.19
CA THR A 316 12.65 -16.06 -15.23
C THR A 316 11.90 -17.33 -15.62
N LYS A 317 11.55 -18.18 -14.65
CA LYS A 317 11.05 -19.55 -14.86
C LYS A 317 9.53 -19.65 -14.91
N MET A 318 8.82 -18.73 -14.24
CA MET A 318 7.36 -18.71 -14.17
C MET A 318 6.75 -17.66 -15.09
N PHE A 319 7.34 -16.46 -15.17
CA PHE A 319 6.79 -15.36 -15.98
C PHE A 319 7.48 -15.21 -17.34
N ASP A 320 7.90 -16.33 -17.96
CA ASP A 320 8.47 -16.37 -19.32
C ASP A 320 9.60 -15.34 -19.55
N ASN A 321 10.58 -15.30 -18.66
CA ASN A 321 11.71 -14.35 -18.71
C ASN A 321 11.29 -12.87 -18.76
N ARG A 322 10.16 -12.52 -18.14
CA ARG A 322 9.70 -11.13 -17.99
C ARG A 322 10.79 -10.29 -17.34
N GLN A 323 11.32 -9.30 -18.07
CA GLN A 323 12.36 -8.40 -17.57
C GLN A 323 11.76 -7.22 -16.79
N THR A 324 12.43 -6.79 -15.72
CA THR A 324 12.12 -5.52 -15.01
C THR A 324 12.72 -4.33 -15.78
N ILE A 325 12.52 -3.07 -15.35
CA ILE A 325 13.06 -1.89 -16.09
C ILE A 325 14.58 -1.70 -15.85
N ALA A 326 15.18 -2.54 -14.99
CA ALA A 326 16.62 -2.56 -14.73
C ALA A 326 17.26 -3.95 -14.93
N GLY A 327 16.72 -4.75 -15.85
CA GLY A 327 17.31 -6.02 -16.32
C GLY A 327 17.57 -5.96 -17.81
#